data_AF-A0A954HRW0-F1
#
_entry.id   AF-A0A954HRW0-F1
#
_cell.length_a   1.000
_cell.length_b   1.000
_cell.length_c   1.000
_cell.angle_alpha   90.00
_cell.angle_beta   90.00
_cell.angle_gamma   90.00
#
_symmetry.space_group_name_H-M   'P 1'
#
loop_
_entity.id
_entity.type
_entity.pdbx_description
1 polymer ?
#
loop_
_entity_poly.entity_id
_entity_poly.type
_entity_poly.pdbx_seq_one_letter_code
_entity_poly.pdbx_strand_id
1 'polypeptide(L)'
;MIISASYKTDIPTFYGEWFMNRLRAGYCKMVNPWNRKQISRVSLDLRDVDGIIFWTKNIAPFIPHLEEVHGRGYRFVVQHTINAYPRALEFSV
;
A
#
# COMPACT_ATOMS: atom_id res chain seq x y z
N MET A 1 11.36 -7.99 6.84
CA MET A 1 11.35 -7.23 5.55
C MET A 1 10.48 -5.98 5.65
N ILE A 2 10.87 -4.85 5.02
CA ILE A 2 10.01 -3.65 4.91
C ILE A 2 9.23 -3.70 3.58
N ILE A 3 7.91 -3.50 3.64
CA ILE A 3 7.05 -3.46 2.45
C ILE A 3 6.81 -2.01 2.04
N SER A 4 7.33 -1.62 0.88
CA SER A 4 6.94 -0.37 0.22
C SER A 4 5.66 -0.59 -0.57
N ALA A 5 4.51 -0.27 0.04
CA ALA A 5 3.19 -0.60 -0.46
C ALA A 5 2.64 0.41 -1.48
N SER A 6 3.35 1.49 -1.81
CA SER A 6 2.79 2.52 -2.71
C SER A 6 3.75 3.06 -3.76
N TYR A 7 4.79 2.29 -4.09
CA TYR A 7 5.79 2.70 -5.07
C TYR A 7 5.27 2.64 -6.52
N LYS A 8 4.48 1.61 -6.85
CA LYS A 8 3.93 1.41 -8.21
C LYS A 8 2.60 2.12 -8.43
N THR A 9 1.86 2.36 -7.36
CA THR A 9 0.54 2.99 -7.38
C THR A 9 0.21 3.51 -6.00
N ASP A 10 -0.64 4.54 -5.91
CA ASP A 10 -1.15 5.08 -4.65
C ASP A 10 -2.21 4.11 -4.09
N ILE A 11 -1.74 3.10 -3.35
CA ILE A 11 -2.61 2.09 -2.73
C ILE A 11 -3.63 2.72 -1.80
N PRO A 12 -3.26 3.64 -0.88
CA PRO A 12 -4.23 4.24 0.00
C PRO A 12 -5.38 4.94 -0.74
N THR A 13 -5.09 5.70 -1.79
CA THR A 13 -6.15 6.41 -2.53
C THR A 13 -7.02 5.45 -3.35
N PHE A 14 -6.43 4.47 -4.05
CA PHE A 14 -7.12 3.76 -5.13
C PHE A 14 -7.31 2.25 -4.93
N TYR A 15 -6.49 1.61 -4.08
CA TYR A 15 -6.41 0.13 -4.02
C TYR A 15 -6.44 -0.41 -2.59
N GLY A 16 -7.08 0.30 -1.66
CA GLY A 16 -7.15 -0.09 -0.24
C GLY A 16 -7.71 -1.50 -0.03
N GLU A 17 -8.89 -1.76 -0.59
CA GLU A 17 -9.54 -3.08 -0.54
C GLU A 17 -8.68 -4.20 -1.14
N TRP A 18 -8.03 -3.94 -2.28
CA TRP A 18 -7.12 -4.91 -2.89
C TRP A 18 -5.98 -5.25 -1.93
N PHE A 19 -5.36 -4.23 -1.32
CA PHE A 19 -4.26 -4.43 -0.39
C PHE A 19 -4.70 -5.22 0.83
N MET A 20 -5.84 -4.89 1.43
CA MET A 20 -6.36 -5.63 2.59
C MET A 20 -6.66 -7.09 2.25
N ASN A 21 -7.20 -7.35 1.05
CA ASN A 21 -7.38 -8.72 0.56
C ASN A 21 -6.05 -9.48 0.40
N ARG A 22 -4.94 -8.81 0.08
CA ARG A 22 -3.61 -9.46 0.03
C ARG A 22 -3.01 -9.64 1.42
N LEU A 23 -3.18 -8.66 2.31
CA LEU A 23 -2.72 -8.71 3.69
C LEU A 23 -3.42 -9.83 4.47
N ARG A 24 -4.73 -10.01 4.26
CA ARG A 24 -5.51 -11.14 4.81
C ARG A 24 -5.07 -12.49 4.25
N ALA A 25 -4.69 -12.53 2.96
CA ALA A 25 -4.16 -13.74 2.34
C ALA A 25 -2.71 -14.09 2.75
N GLY A 26 -1.99 -13.17 3.41
CA GLY A 26 -0.61 -13.35 3.86
C GLY A 26 0.45 -13.23 2.75
N TYR A 27 0.07 -12.87 1.52
CA TYR A 27 1.03 -12.66 0.43
C TYR A 27 0.46 -11.85 -0.73
N CYS A 28 1.35 -11.32 -1.56
CA CYS A 28 1.00 -10.84 -2.88
C CYS A 28 1.95 -11.41 -3.95
N LYS A 29 1.57 -11.26 -5.22
CA LYS A 29 2.40 -11.63 -6.36
C LYS A 29 2.79 -10.36 -7.10
N MET A 30 4.07 -10.25 -7.45
CA MET A 30 4.58 -9.17 -8.28
C MET A 30 5.12 -9.75 -9.58
N VAL A 31 4.66 -9.20 -10.69
CA VAL A 31 5.19 -9.52 -12.01
C VAL A 31 6.38 -8.60 -12.29
N ASN A 32 7.49 -9.18 -12.75
CA ASN A 32 8.62 -8.40 -13.24
C ASN A 32 8.20 -7.66 -14.53
N PRO A 33 8.35 -6.33 -14.61
CA PRO A 33 7.91 -5.57 -15.79
C PRO A 33 8.73 -5.87 -17.05
N TRP A 34 9.99 -6.32 -16.93
CA TRP A 34 10.87 -6.69 -18.03
C TRP A 34 10.68 -8.14 -18.48
N ASN A 35 10.29 -9.03 -17.57
CA ASN A 35 10.00 -10.43 -17.90
C ASN A 35 8.70 -10.89 -17.24
N ARG A 36 7.60 -10.87 -18.02
CA ARG A 36 6.26 -11.20 -17.50
C ARG A 36 6.09 -12.65 -17.04
N LYS A 37 6.98 -13.56 -17.47
CA LYS A 37 6.99 -14.96 -17.00
C LYS A 37 7.59 -15.08 -15.61
N GLN A 38 8.37 -14.11 -15.17
CA GLN A 38 8.94 -14.08 -13.82
C GLN A 38 7.93 -13.42 -12.85
N ILE A 39 7.37 -14.24 -11.96
CA ILE A 39 6.42 -13.84 -10.94
C ILE A 39 7.05 -14.10 -9.58
N SER A 40 7.30 -13.05 -8.82
CA SER A 40 7.78 -13.13 -7.44
C SER A 40 6.60 -13.19 -6.48
N ARG A 41 6.64 -14.11 -5.50
CA ARG A 41 5.72 -14.10 -4.37
C ARG A 41 6.36 -13.34 -3.23
N VAL A 42 5.69 -12.31 -2.74
CA VAL A 42 6.13 -11.50 -1.60
C VAL A 42 5.28 -11.88 -0.40
N SER A 43 5.93 -12.31 0.68
CA SER A 43 5.23 -12.58 1.94
C SER A 43 4.71 -11.29 2.55
N LEU A 44 3.49 -11.34 3.04
CA LEU A 44 2.85 -10.30 3.85
C LEU A 44 2.50 -10.83 5.25
N ASP A 45 2.95 -12.04 5.60
CA ASP A 45 2.74 -12.58 6.93
C ASP A 45 3.50 -11.75 7.97
N LEU A 46 2.88 -11.54 9.13
CA LEU A 46 3.43 -10.69 10.20
C LEU A 46 4.83 -11.12 10.67
N ARG A 47 5.14 -12.42 10.55
CA ARG A 47 6.45 -12.99 10.92
C ARG A 47 7.58 -12.58 9.98
N ASP A 48 7.25 -12.24 8.74
CA ASP A 48 8.22 -11.91 7.70
C ASP A 48 8.34 -10.39 7.46
N VAL A 49 7.37 -9.62 7.96
CA VAL A 49 7.23 -8.17 7.71
C VAL A 49 7.57 -7.37 8.97
N ASP A 50 8.62 -6.55 8.90
CA ASP A 50 9.05 -5.65 9.98
C ASP A 50 8.21 -4.37 10.03
N GLY A 51 7.71 -3.94 8.86
CA GLY A 51 6.84 -2.78 8.74
C GLY A 51 6.38 -2.50 7.31
N ILE A 52 5.35 -1.68 7.18
CA ILE A 52 4.76 -1.27 5.91
C ILE A 52 4.88 0.25 5.74
N ILE A 53 5.25 0.70 4.56
CA ILE A 53 5.30 2.13 4.22
C ILE A 53 4.23 2.40 3.16
N PHE A 54 3.31 3.31 3.49
CA PHE A 54 2.27 3.81 2.58
C PHE A 54 2.63 5.22 2.12
N TRP A 55 2.57 5.47 0.80
CA TRP A 55 2.77 6.80 0.22
C TRP A 55 1.51 7.23 -0.49
N THR A 56 1.01 8.41 -0.18
CA THR A 56 -0.24 8.90 -0.76
C THR A 56 -0.33 10.42 -0.73
N LYS A 57 -1.18 10.97 -1.59
CA LYS A 57 -1.67 12.35 -1.47
C LYS A 57 -3.10 12.42 -0.93
N ASN A 58 -3.80 11.29 -0.84
CA ASN A 58 -5.16 11.22 -0.32
C ASN A 58 -5.34 9.96 0.54
N ILE A 59 -5.09 10.11 1.84
CA ILE A 59 -5.22 9.00 2.80
C ILE A 59 -6.68 8.68 3.14
N ALA A 60 -7.63 9.58 2.85
CA ALA A 60 -9.00 9.49 3.35
C ALA A 60 -9.69 8.14 3.05
N PRO A 61 -9.59 7.56 1.83
CA PRO A 61 -10.20 6.27 1.53
C PRO A 61 -9.61 5.10 2.33
N PHE A 62 -8.38 5.24 2.81
CA PHE A 62 -7.64 4.17 3.48
C PHE A 62 -7.70 4.23 5.01
N ILE A 63 -8.22 5.31 5.59
CA ILE A 63 -8.30 5.48 7.05
C ILE A 63 -8.98 4.27 7.74
N PRO A 64 -10.13 3.75 7.27
CA PRO A 64 -10.75 2.58 7.90
C PRO A 64 -9.87 1.33 7.84
N HIS A 65 -9.03 1.20 6.80
CA HIS A 65 -8.11 0.08 6.66
C HIS A 65 -6.89 0.21 7.57
N LEU A 66 -6.44 1.42 7.90
CA LEU A 66 -5.32 1.62 8.83
C LEU A 66 -5.61 1.04 10.21
N GLU A 67 -6.85 1.16 10.69
CA GLU A 67 -7.29 0.53 11.95
C GLU A 67 -7.17 -1.00 11.88
N GLU A 68 -7.60 -1.62 10.78
CA GLU A 68 -7.45 -3.06 10.57
C GLU A 68 -5.97 -3.46 10.48
N VAL A 69 -5.13 -2.71 9.76
CA VAL A 69 -3.68 -2.97 9.66
C VAL A 69 -3.03 -2.92 11.05
N HIS A 70 -3.36 -1.89 11.85
CA HIS A 70 -2.86 -1.75 13.21
C HIS A 70 -3.36 -2.88 14.13
N GLY A 71 -4.66 -3.19 14.09
CA GLY A 71 -5.28 -4.24 14.90
C GLY A 71 -4.75 -5.64 14.60
N ARG A 72 -4.23 -5.88 13.38
CA ARG A 72 -3.53 -7.12 13.01
C ARG A 72 -2.06 -7.17 13.47
N GLY A 73 -1.56 -6.12 14.12
CA GLY A 73 -0.22 -6.06 14.71
C GLY A 73 0.87 -5.53 13.78
N TYR A 74 0.54 -5.07 12.57
CA TYR A 74 1.53 -4.51 11.66
C TYR A 74 1.96 -3.11 12.09
N ARG A 75 3.27 -2.87 12.07
CA ARG A 75 3.84 -1.53 12.19
C ARG A 75 3.79 -0.86 10.82
N PHE A 76 3.43 0.41 10.76
CA PHE A 76 3.44 1.14 9.52
C PHE A 76 3.76 2.62 9.68
N VAL A 77 4.18 3.22 8.57
CA VAL A 77 4.33 4.66 8.41
C VAL A 77 3.52 5.10 7.20
N VAL A 78 2.84 6.23 7.30
CA VAL A 78 2.20 6.91 6.17
C VAL A 78 3.02 8.14 5.84
N GLN A 79 3.52 8.23 4.61
CA GLN A 79 4.05 9.47 4.06
C GLN A 79 2.96 10.12 3.22
N HIS A 80 2.55 11.31 3.66
CA HIS A 80 1.51 12.09 3.01
C HIS A 80 2.15 13.30 2.32
N THR A 81 1.92 13.44 1.02
CA THR A 81 2.50 14.53 0.22
C THR A 81 1.50 15.66 0.05
N ILE A 82 1.91 16.90 0.35
CA ILE A 82 1.08 18.11 0.22
C ILE A 82 1.76 19.07 -0.76
N ASN A 83 1.11 19.34 -1.89
CA ASN A 83 1.67 20.18 -2.96
C ASN A 83 1.02 21.56 -3.09
N ALA A 84 -0.14 21.77 -2.45
CA ALA A 84 -0.94 23.00 -2.55
C ALA A 84 -1.33 23.40 -3.98
N TYR A 85 -1.52 22.45 -4.90
CA TYR A 85 -1.98 22.75 -6.25
C TYR A 85 -3.49 23.01 -6.30
N PRO A 86 -3.96 23.86 -7.24
CA PRO A 86 -5.39 24.02 -7.48
C PRO A 86 -6.04 22.69 -7.88
N ARG A 87 -7.33 22.51 -7.53
CA ARG A 87 -8.11 21.30 -7.88
C ARG A 87 -8.11 20.99 -9.38
N ALA A 88 -7.96 22.01 -10.23
CA ALA A 88 -7.84 21.82 -11.68
C ALA A 88 -6.59 21.01 -12.10
N LEU A 89 -5.52 21.01 -11.28
CA LEU A 89 -4.28 20.26 -11.52
C LEU A 89 -4.20 18.97 -10.67
N GLU A 90 -4.92 18.89 -9.56
CA GLU A 90 -4.99 17.72 -8.67
C GLU A 90 -6.45 17.38 -8.35
N PHE A 91 -7.17 16.77 -9.29
CA PHE A 91 -8.59 16.42 -9.14
C PHE A 91 -8.83 15.03 -8.51
N SER A 92 -7.83 14.15 -8.56
CA SER A 92 -7.93 12.76 -8.12
C SER A 92 -7.57 12.54 -6.64
N VAL A 93 -7.17 13.60 -5.93
CA VAL A 93 -6.68 13.59 -4.55
C VAL A 93 -7.36 14.67 -3.73
#